data_AF-A0A7K2QN14-F1
#
_entry.id   AF-A0A7K2QN14-F1
#
_cell.length_a   1.000
_cell.length_b   1.000
_cell.length_c   1.000
_cell.angle_alpha   90.00
_cell.angle_beta   90.00
_cell.angle_gamma   90.00
#
_symmetry.space_group_name_H-M   'P 1'
#
loop_
_entity.id
_entity.type
_entity.pdbx_description
1 polymer ?
#
loop_
_entity_poly.entity_id
_entity_poly.type
_entity_poly.pdbx_seq_one_letter_code
_entity_poly.pdbx_strand_id
1 'polypeptide(L)' 'MWILLRRHDGDAEIAAGMLAELWNTAPENARADLDIWVEEMRDAGLLCVQPAP' A
#
# COMPACT_ATOMS: atom_id res chain seq x y z
N MET A 1 -6.34 3.48 0.20
CA MET A 1 -4.98 2.91 0.15
C MET A 1 -3.98 3.91 -0.45
N TRP A 2 -4.14 4.38 -1.70
CA TRP A 2 -3.22 5.34 -2.34
C TRP A 2 -2.83 6.59 -1.52
N ILE A 3 -3.81 7.27 -0.90
CA ILE A 3 -3.56 8.50 -0.14
C ILE A 3 -2.64 8.22 1.06
N LEU A 4 -2.78 7.06 1.69
CA LEU A 4 -1.92 6.65 2.81
C LEU A 4 -0.51 6.32 2.32
N LEU A 5 -0.37 5.54 1.25
CA LEU A 5 0.94 5.31 0.61
C LEU A 5 1.66 6.62 0.27
N ARG A 6 0.98 7.54 -0.41
CA ARG A 6 1.59 8.81 -0.83
C ARG A 6 1.93 9.76 0.32
N ARG A 7 1.20 9.70 1.43
CA ARG A 7 1.52 10.47 2.65
C ARG A 7 2.80 9.99 3.33
N HIS A 8 3.17 8.73 3.11
CA HIS A 8 4.33 8.10 3.75
C HIS A 8 5.43 7.75 2.75
N ASP A 9 5.55 8.54 1.67
CA ASP A 9 6.58 8.35 0.64
C ASP A 9 6.60 6.96 -0.03
N GLY A 10 5.47 6.24 0.01
CA GLY A 10 5.38 4.87 -0.47
C GLY A 10 5.77 3.79 0.55
N ASP A 11 5.99 4.15 1.82
CA ASP A 11 6.24 3.19 2.89
C ASP A 11 4.98 2.34 3.15
N ALA A 12 5.06 1.10 2.68
CA ALA A 12 3.97 0.15 2.74
C ALA A 12 3.77 -0.44 4.14
N GLU A 13 4.79 -0.47 5.00
CA GLU A 13 4.63 -0.93 6.39
C GLU A 13 3.86 0.11 7.21
N ILE A 14 4.24 1.38 7.11
CA ILE A 14 3.55 2.47 7.81
C ILE A 14 2.11 2.61 7.28
N ALA A 15 1.92 2.54 5.95
CA ALA A 15 0.60 2.60 5.36
C ALA A 15 -0.29 1.42 5.78
N ALA A 16 0.25 0.20 5.83
CA ALA A 16 -0.50 -0.98 6.30
C ALA A 16 -0.90 -0.86 7.77
N GLY A 17 -0.02 -0.36 8.64
CA GLY A 17 -0.33 -0.13 10.05
C GLY A 17 -1.54 0.80 10.25
N MET A 18 -1.58 1.94 9.56
CA MET A 18 -2.74 2.84 9.64
C MET A 18 -4.00 2.28 8.98
N LEU A 19 -3.86 1.49 7.90
CA LEU A 19 -5.00 0.81 7.28
C LEU A 19 -5.59 -0.23 8.24
N ALA A 20 -4.75 -0.93 8.99
CA ALA A 20 -5.16 -1.90 9.99
C ALA A 20 -5.98 -1.25 11.11
N GLU A 21 -5.51 -0.10 11.62
CA GLU A 21 -6.25 0.70 12.61
C GLU A 21 -7.59 1.21 12.04
N LEU A 22 -7.56 1.77 10.82
CA LEU A 22 -8.75 2.34 10.18
C LEU A 22 -9.83 1.29 9.89
N TRP A 23 -9.44 0.09 9.47
CA TRP A 23 -10.35 -1.00 9.16
C TRP A 23 -10.61 -1.92 10.35
N ASN A 24 -9.96 -1.68 11.49
CA ASN A 24 -10.02 -2.53 12.68
C ASN A 24 -9.73 -4.01 12.34
N THR A 25 -8.63 -4.25 11.62
CA THR A 25 -8.17 -5.58 11.20
C THR A 25 -6.72 -5.82 11.63
N ALA A 26 -6.24 -7.04 11.47
CA ALA A 26 -4.85 -7.37 11.74
C ALA A 26 -3.93 -6.64 10.74
N PRO A 27 -2.77 -6.10 11.18
CA PRO A 27 -1.78 -5.47 10.30
C PRO A 27 -1.33 -6.35 9.14
N GLU A 28 -1.24 -7.66 9.39
CA GLU A 28 -0.88 -8.69 8.41
C GLU A 28 -1.87 -8.72 7.24
N ASN A 29 -3.18 -8.67 7.56
CA ASN A 29 -4.25 -8.68 6.57
C ASN A 29 -4.24 -7.39 5.76
N ALA A 30 -4.12 -6.24 6.43
CA ALA A 30 -4.05 -4.94 5.77
C ALA A 30 -2.80 -4.82 4.87
N ARG A 31 -1.68 -5.44 5.27
CA ARG A 31 -0.45 -5.49 4.47
C ARG A 31 -0.65 -6.32 3.21
N ALA A 32 -1.23 -7.52 3.33
CA ALA A 32 -1.53 -8.38 2.20
C ALA A 32 -2.47 -7.71 1.20
N ASP A 33 -3.56 -7.09 1.69
CA ASP A 33 -4.48 -6.33 0.83
C ASP A 33 -3.80 -5.14 0.16
N LEU A 34 -2.88 -4.46 0.85
CA LEU A 34 -2.12 -3.35 0.29
C LEU A 34 -1.16 -3.80 -0.81
N ASP A 35 -0.48 -4.94 -0.65
CA ASP A 35 0.41 -5.50 -1.66
C ASP A 35 -0.36 -5.90 -2.93
N ILE A 36 -1.49 -6.60 -2.78
CA ILE A 36 -2.37 -6.96 -3.90
C ILE A 36 -2.83 -5.70 -4.63
N TRP A 37 -3.30 -4.69 -3.89
CA TRP A 37 -3.74 -3.43 -4.47
C TRP A 37 -2.62 -2.71 -5.24
N VAL A 38 -1.38 -2.73 -4.74
CA VAL A 38 -0.22 -2.13 -5.44
C VAL A 38 0.08 -2.88 -6.74
N GLU A 39 0.04 -4.21 -6.74
CA GLU A 39 0.23 -5.03 -7.94
C GLU A 39 -0.85 -4.76 -8.98
N GLU A 40 -2.13 -4.76 -8.59
CA GLU A 40 -3.24 -4.46 -9.50
C GLU A 40 -3.14 -3.06 -10.11
N MET A 41 -2.74 -2.06 -9.31
CA MET A 41 -2.59 -0.69 -9.78
C MET A 41 -1.37 -0.52 -10.70
N ARG A 42 -0.31 -1.31 -10.50
CA ARG A 42 0.82 -1.39 -11.42
C ARG A 42 0.41 -2.04 -12.74
N ASP A 43 -0.33 -3.14 -12.70
CA ASP A 43 -0.83 -3.83 -13.89
C ASP A 43 -1.80 -2.96 -14.69
N ALA A 44 -2.60 -2.14 -14.00
CA ALA A 44 -3.44 -1.12 -14.62
C ALA A 44 -2.66 0.08 -15.20
N GLY A 45 -1.32 0.13 -15.03
CA GLY A 45 -0.48 1.23 -15.49
C GLY A 45 -0.64 2.53 -14.70
N LEU A 46 -1.24 2.47 -13.51
CA LEU A 46 -1.53 3.61 -12.64
C LEU A 46 -0.38 3.92 -11.66
N LEU A 47 0.50 2.95 -11.42
CA LEU A 47 1.71 3.10 -10.62
C LEU A 47 2.96 2.85 -11.46
N CYS A 48 3.83 3.87 -11.54
CA CYS A 48 5.19 3.71 -12.02
C CYS A 48 6.09 3.49 -10.81
N VAL A 49 6.30 2.24 -10.42
CA VAL A 49 7.35 1.90 -9.46
C VAL A 49 8.65 2.00 -10.26
N GLN A 50 9.32 3.15 -10.21
CA GLN A 50 10.65 3.25 -10.81
C GLN A 50 11.54 2.24 -10.07
N PRO A 51 12.17 1.26 -10.76
CA PRO A 51 13.20 0.47 -10.13
C PRO A 51 14.30 1.43 -9.68
N ALA A 52 14.66 1.40 -8.40
CA ALA A 52 15.80 2.16 -7.92
C ALA A 52 17.06 1.76 -8.73
N PRO A 53 17.90 2.71 -9.15
CA PRO A 53 19.09 2.45 -9.96
C PRO A 53 20.16 1.65 -9.21
#